data_AF-A0AB37S7F1-F1
#
_entry.id   AF-A0AB37S7F1-F1
#
_cell.length_a   1.000
_cell.length_b   1.000
_cell.length_c   1.000
_cell.angle_alpha   90.00
_cell.angle_beta   90.00
_cell.angle_gamma   90.00
#
_symmetry.space_group_name_H-M   'P 1'
#
loop_
_entity.id
_entity.type
_entity.pdbx_description
1 polymer ?
#
loop_
_entity_poly.entity_id
_entity_poly.type
_entity_poly.pdbx_seq_one_letter_code
_entity_poly.pdbx_strand_id
1 'polypeptide(L)'
;MQAWMIPIGAALAGGLVVAAIAAFAWRIARARHVAALTREADALRAALGAADARADEAAAAHAEAAQAWTRRETELEETRAREAAGTGEQRDALQALAAERAALSQHAAKLAEEAARLRGLAGTFERWHEQMISLTTQNQDMRTKNQELSAIVAHVSIVSLNASIEAARAGAAGRGFSIVASEVRGLAARSQQLSNSYRDSLNRNDLVTAATFQDIQAGGKMITAALATVETLAGQLHARLEGAAA
;
A
#
# COMPACT_ATOMS: atom_id res chain seq x y z
N MET A 1 106.07 -19.92 110.86
CA MET A 1 105.22 -20.98 110.29
C MET A 1 104.48 -20.35 109.11
N GLN A 2 105.08 -20.40 107.90
CA GLN A 2 104.58 -21.14 106.72
C GLN A 2 103.12 -20.78 106.36
N ALA A 3 102.68 -20.43 105.15
CA ALA A 3 103.19 -20.26 103.78
C ALA A 3 101.95 -19.70 103.02
N TRP A 4 102.01 -18.75 102.08
CA TRP A 4 102.16 -18.92 100.63
C TRP A 4 102.05 -17.52 100.02
N MET A 5 103.07 -17.08 99.31
CA MET A 5 103.09 -15.84 98.52
C MET A 5 102.78 -16.25 97.07
N ILE A 6 101.59 -15.95 96.57
CA ILE A 6 101.18 -16.10 95.14
C ILE A 6 101.14 -14.69 94.53
N PRO A 7 101.63 -14.45 93.29
CA PRO A 7 102.03 -13.12 92.84
C PRO A 7 100.85 -12.27 92.33
N ILE A 8 100.69 -11.06 92.86
CA ILE A 8 99.67 -10.06 92.45
C ILE A 8 99.90 -9.56 91.00
N GLY A 9 101.12 -9.64 90.48
CA GLY A 9 101.44 -9.27 89.08
C GLY A 9 100.85 -10.20 88.01
N ALA A 10 100.59 -11.48 88.34
CA ALA A 10 99.96 -12.43 87.41
C ALA A 10 98.45 -12.20 87.27
N ALA A 11 97.78 -11.66 88.30
CA ALA A 11 96.34 -11.40 88.29
C ALA A 11 95.96 -10.19 87.42
N LEU A 12 96.77 -9.12 87.43
CA LEU A 12 96.56 -7.93 86.58
C LEU A 12 96.89 -8.20 85.10
N ALA A 13 97.93 -8.99 84.82
CA ALA A 13 98.25 -9.44 83.46
C ALA A 13 97.17 -10.39 82.91
N GLY A 14 96.67 -11.31 83.75
CA GLY A 14 95.54 -12.19 83.40
C GLY A 14 94.26 -11.42 83.12
N GLY A 15 93.95 -10.38 83.91
CA GLY A 15 92.79 -9.51 83.71
C GLY A 15 92.84 -8.71 82.40
N LEU A 16 94.00 -8.17 82.02
CA LEU A 16 94.21 -7.49 80.73
C LEU A 16 94.07 -8.44 79.54
N VAL A 17 94.57 -9.67 79.65
CA VAL A 17 94.44 -10.70 78.60
C VAL A 17 92.98 -11.13 78.46
N VAL A 18 92.26 -11.36 79.56
CA VAL A 18 90.83 -11.71 79.54
C VAL A 18 90.00 -10.56 78.97
N ALA A 19 90.27 -9.31 79.34
CA ALA A 19 89.60 -8.14 78.80
C ALA A 19 89.89 -7.95 77.30
N ALA A 20 91.13 -8.20 76.85
CA ALA A 20 91.50 -8.14 75.43
C ALA A 20 90.82 -9.27 74.62
N ILE A 21 90.75 -10.49 75.16
CA ILE A 21 90.04 -11.62 74.55
C ILE A 21 88.53 -11.34 74.51
N ALA A 22 87.94 -10.82 75.57
CA ALA A 22 86.53 -10.46 75.63
C ALA A 22 86.20 -9.31 74.66
N ALA A 23 87.06 -8.29 74.57
CA ALA A 23 86.92 -7.20 73.61
C ALA A 23 87.07 -7.70 72.17
N PHE A 24 87.99 -8.63 71.91
CA PHE A 24 88.18 -9.24 70.60
C PHE A 24 87.01 -10.16 70.20
N ALA A 25 86.51 -10.97 71.14
CA ALA A 25 85.33 -11.80 70.97
C ALA A 25 84.06 -10.96 70.75
N TRP A 26 83.88 -9.87 71.52
CA TRP A 26 82.82 -8.90 71.31
C TRP A 26 82.94 -8.20 69.96
N ARG A 27 84.16 -7.85 69.53
CA ARG A 27 84.41 -7.25 68.20
C ARG A 27 84.05 -8.21 67.07
N ILE A 28 84.38 -9.50 67.20
CA ILE A 28 84.00 -10.54 66.22
C ILE A 28 82.49 -10.80 66.24
N ALA A 29 81.87 -10.92 67.42
CA ALA A 29 80.44 -11.13 67.56
C ALA A 29 79.65 -9.93 67.01
N ARG A 30 80.09 -8.71 67.30
CA ARG A 30 79.54 -7.47 66.73
C ARG A 30 79.73 -7.42 65.22
N ALA A 31 80.92 -7.76 64.69
CA ALA A 31 81.16 -7.81 63.26
C ALA A 31 80.28 -8.86 62.55
N ARG A 32 80.06 -10.02 63.16
CA ARG A 32 79.15 -11.07 62.66
C ARG A 32 77.69 -10.62 62.68
N HIS A 33 77.24 -9.97 63.75
CA HIS A 33 75.88 -9.42 63.82
C HIS A 33 75.65 -8.30 62.80
N VAL A 34 76.60 -7.37 62.67
CA VAL A 34 76.54 -6.34 61.63
C VAL A 34 76.53 -6.98 60.24
N ALA A 35 77.39 -7.96 59.97
CA ALA A 35 77.42 -8.67 58.69
C ALA A 35 76.17 -9.53 58.42
N ALA A 36 75.46 -9.99 59.45
CA ALA A 36 74.19 -10.69 59.31
C ALA A 36 73.06 -9.71 58.99
N LEU A 37 72.97 -8.61 59.74
CA LEU A 37 71.99 -7.54 59.50
C LEU A 37 72.19 -6.86 58.14
N THR A 38 73.43 -6.67 57.68
CA THR A 38 73.69 -6.14 56.34
C THR A 38 73.25 -7.13 55.26
N ARG A 39 73.49 -8.43 55.45
CA ARG A 39 73.02 -9.47 54.50
C ARG A 39 71.49 -9.55 54.45
N GLU A 40 70.81 -9.46 55.59
CA GLU A 40 69.34 -9.40 55.64
C GLU A 40 68.81 -8.11 54.99
N ALA A 41 69.43 -6.97 55.25
CA ALA A 41 69.07 -5.70 54.62
C ALA A 41 69.28 -5.73 53.10
N ASP A 42 70.36 -6.35 52.61
CA ASP A 42 70.63 -6.48 51.17
C ASP A 42 69.66 -7.48 50.51
N ALA A 43 69.31 -8.56 51.19
CA ALA A 43 68.28 -9.50 50.72
C ALA A 43 66.89 -8.85 50.65
N LEU A 44 66.53 -8.04 51.65
CA LEU A 44 65.29 -7.25 51.64
C LEU A 44 65.28 -6.20 50.53
N ARG A 45 66.39 -5.49 50.31
CA ARG A 45 66.53 -4.54 49.18
C ARG A 45 66.36 -5.23 47.84
N ALA A 46 66.97 -6.40 47.65
CA ALA A 46 66.83 -7.19 46.43
C ALA A 46 65.39 -7.69 46.24
N ALA A 47 64.74 -8.13 47.31
CA ALA A 47 63.34 -8.58 47.27
C ALA A 47 62.38 -7.42 46.94
N LEU A 48 62.61 -6.22 47.50
CA LEU A 48 61.86 -5.01 47.17
C LEU A 48 62.06 -4.62 45.70
N GLY A 49 63.30 -4.60 45.20
CA GLY A 49 63.57 -4.30 43.79
C GLY A 49 62.92 -5.31 42.83
N ALA A 50 62.89 -6.59 43.20
CA ALA A 50 62.18 -7.62 42.43
C ALA A 50 60.65 -7.47 42.52
N ALA A 51 60.11 -6.98 43.64
CA ALA A 51 58.70 -6.70 43.79
C ALA A 51 58.28 -5.48 42.95
N ASP A 52 59.07 -4.41 42.95
CA ASP A 52 58.84 -3.21 42.11
C ASP A 52 58.89 -3.57 40.62
N ALA A 53 59.89 -4.35 40.18
CA ALA A 53 59.96 -4.80 38.79
C ALA A 53 58.72 -5.61 38.36
N ARG A 54 58.24 -6.52 39.23
CA ARG A 54 56.99 -7.26 38.96
C ARG A 54 55.76 -6.35 38.95
N ALA A 55 55.73 -5.32 39.79
CA ALA A 55 54.65 -4.35 39.82
C ALA A 55 54.61 -3.50 38.54
N ASP A 56 55.78 -3.07 38.04
CA ASP A 56 55.89 -2.36 36.77
C ASP A 56 55.49 -3.24 35.58
N GLU A 57 55.94 -4.50 35.55
CA GLU A 57 55.51 -5.48 34.53
C GLU A 57 54.00 -5.72 34.56
N ALA A 58 53.41 -5.89 35.75
CA ALA A 58 51.96 -6.05 35.90
C ALA A 58 51.20 -4.78 35.47
N ALA A 59 51.69 -3.59 35.82
CA ALA A 59 51.10 -2.33 35.40
C ALA A 59 51.14 -2.15 33.88
N ALA A 60 52.25 -2.51 33.23
CA ALA A 60 52.37 -2.52 31.78
C ALA A 60 51.39 -3.50 31.13
N ALA A 61 51.30 -4.74 31.63
CA ALA A 61 50.35 -5.74 31.14
C ALA A 61 48.89 -5.30 31.32
N HIS A 62 48.56 -4.65 32.44
CA HIS A 62 47.23 -4.08 32.67
C HIS A 62 46.92 -2.92 31.71
N ALA A 63 47.89 -2.05 31.43
CA ALA A 63 47.72 -0.96 30.48
C ALA A 63 47.50 -1.47 29.05
N GLU A 64 48.25 -2.49 28.62
CA GLU A 64 48.06 -3.16 27.32
C GLU A 64 46.69 -3.83 27.24
N ALA A 65 46.28 -4.55 28.28
CA ALA A 65 44.96 -5.17 28.37
C ALA A 65 43.83 -4.12 28.31
N ALA A 66 43.97 -2.99 29.01
CA ALA A 66 43.01 -1.90 28.95
C ALA A 66 42.88 -1.34 27.53
N GLN A 67 44.00 -1.10 26.84
CA GLN A 67 43.99 -0.64 25.45
C GLN A 67 43.39 -1.68 24.48
N ALA A 68 43.63 -2.98 24.71
CA ALA A 68 43.02 -4.04 23.93
C ALA A 68 41.50 -4.10 24.14
N TRP A 69 41.03 -3.91 25.38
CA TRP A 69 39.61 -3.83 25.70
C TRP A 69 38.93 -2.65 25.03
N THR A 70 39.51 -1.44 25.10
CA THR A 70 38.96 -0.25 24.43
C THR A 70 38.86 -0.43 22.92
N ARG A 71 39.87 -1.05 22.29
CA ARG A 71 39.82 -1.37 20.85
C ARG A 71 38.69 -2.33 20.52
N ARG A 72 38.54 -3.40 21.30
CA ARG A 72 37.48 -4.40 21.10
C ARG A 72 36.08 -3.83 21.33
N GLU A 73 35.93 -2.94 22.30
CA GLU A 73 34.67 -2.22 22.55
C GLU A 73 34.30 -1.34 21.34
N THR A 74 35.26 -0.58 20.81
CA THR A 74 35.06 0.26 19.62
C THR A 74 34.65 -0.60 18.40
N GLU A 75 35.34 -1.72 18.15
CA GLU A 75 34.99 -2.64 17.05
C GLU A 75 33.57 -3.23 17.20
N LEU A 76 33.15 -3.54 18.43
CA LEU A 76 31.80 -4.04 18.71
C LEU A 76 30.74 -2.95 18.51
N GLU A 77 31.01 -1.71 18.92
CA GLU A 77 30.11 -0.57 18.68
C GLU A 77 29.94 -0.31 17.17
N GLU A 78 31.04 -0.32 16.42
CA GLU A 78 30.99 -0.19 14.96
C GLU A 78 30.18 -1.30 14.30
N THR A 79 30.38 -2.55 14.74
CA THR A 79 29.64 -3.69 14.19
C THR A 79 28.14 -3.58 14.48
N ARG A 80 27.77 -3.23 15.72
CA ARG A 80 26.36 -2.99 16.10
C ARG A 80 25.76 -1.83 15.32
N ALA A 81 26.51 -0.75 15.10
CA ALA A 81 26.05 0.38 14.30
C ALA A 81 25.76 -0.03 12.84
N ARG A 82 26.63 -0.87 12.24
CA ARG A 82 26.42 -1.40 10.88
C ARG A 82 25.21 -2.33 10.81
N GLU A 83 25.02 -3.21 11.79
CA GLU A 83 23.83 -4.09 11.86
C GLU A 83 22.54 -3.30 12.07
N ALA A 84 22.56 -2.28 12.94
CA ALA A 84 21.43 -1.39 13.16
C ALA A 84 21.08 -0.59 11.90
N ALA A 85 22.09 -0.10 11.17
CA ALA A 85 21.89 0.58 9.89
C ALA A 85 21.29 -0.37 8.84
N GLY A 86 21.84 -1.58 8.66
CA GLY A 86 21.33 -2.56 7.71
C GLY A 86 19.89 -3.01 8.01
N THR A 87 19.57 -3.22 9.29
CA THR A 87 18.19 -3.53 9.70
C THR A 87 17.23 -2.34 9.53
N GLY A 88 17.72 -1.11 9.69
CA GLY A 88 16.99 0.12 9.37
C GLY A 88 16.64 0.19 7.88
N GLU A 89 17.63 0.05 7.00
CA GLU A 89 17.43 0.05 5.54
C GLU A 89 16.43 -1.03 5.10
N GLN A 90 16.52 -2.22 5.69
CA GLN A 90 15.62 -3.33 5.38
C GLN A 90 14.18 -3.05 5.84
N ARG A 91 13.99 -2.41 7.00
CA ARG A 91 12.67 -1.95 7.48
C ARG A 91 12.09 -0.88 6.57
N ASP A 92 12.89 0.10 6.16
CA ASP A 92 12.46 1.17 5.27
C ASP A 92 12.03 0.61 3.90
N ALA A 93 12.78 -0.36 3.36
CA ALA A 93 12.42 -1.06 2.14
C ALA A 93 11.09 -1.84 2.26
N LEU A 94 10.88 -2.53 3.39
CA LEU A 94 9.62 -3.24 3.65
C LEU A 94 8.44 -2.27 3.80
N GLN A 95 8.62 -1.12 4.45
CA GLN A 95 7.58 -0.09 4.55
C GLN A 95 7.24 0.51 3.19
N ALA A 96 8.24 0.78 2.35
CA ALA A 96 8.02 1.27 0.99
C ALA A 96 7.21 0.26 0.15
N LEU A 97 7.58 -1.02 0.20
CA LEU A 97 6.85 -2.10 -0.48
C LEU A 97 5.41 -2.24 0.02
N ALA A 98 5.20 -2.16 1.34
CA ALA A 98 3.87 -2.21 1.95
C ALA A 98 2.99 -1.01 1.50
N ALA A 99 3.56 0.19 1.43
CA ALA A 99 2.87 1.38 0.96
C ALA A 99 2.50 1.27 -0.54
N GLU A 100 3.40 0.76 -1.38
CA GLU A 100 3.13 0.51 -2.80
C GLU A 100 2.02 -0.53 -2.97
N ARG A 101 2.07 -1.63 -2.22
CA ARG A 101 1.02 -2.67 -2.25
C ARG A 101 -0.33 -2.12 -1.81
N ALA A 102 -0.36 -1.27 -0.78
CA ALA A 102 -1.59 -0.61 -0.33
C ALA A 102 -2.17 0.28 -1.45
N ALA A 103 -1.33 1.09 -2.11
CA ALA A 103 -1.76 1.94 -3.22
C ALA A 103 -2.31 1.12 -4.42
N LEU A 104 -1.62 0.05 -4.79
CA LEU A 104 -2.08 -0.87 -5.84
C LEU A 104 -3.42 -1.52 -5.47
N SER A 105 -3.59 -1.97 -4.23
CA SER A 105 -4.86 -2.55 -3.77
C SER A 105 -6.02 -1.55 -3.84
N GLN A 106 -5.76 -0.28 -3.51
CA GLN A 106 -6.76 0.79 -3.62
C GLN A 106 -7.12 1.06 -5.09
N HIS A 107 -6.13 1.05 -5.99
CA HIS A 107 -6.38 1.17 -7.42
C HIS A 107 -7.22 -0.01 -7.96
N ALA A 108 -6.96 -1.23 -7.49
CA ALA A 108 -7.75 -2.41 -7.83
C ALA A 108 -9.23 -2.23 -7.45
N ALA A 109 -9.48 -1.76 -6.22
CA ALA A 109 -10.82 -1.55 -5.71
C ALA A 109 -11.59 -0.49 -6.52
N LYS A 110 -10.94 0.63 -6.85
CA LYS A 110 -11.54 1.67 -7.72
C LYS A 110 -11.89 1.14 -9.10
N LEU A 111 -11.01 0.32 -9.67
CA LEU A 111 -11.22 -0.26 -10.99
C LEU A 111 -12.39 -1.28 -11.01
N ALA A 112 -12.53 -2.06 -9.93
CA ALA A 112 -13.66 -2.96 -9.75
C ALA A 112 -15.00 -2.21 -9.62
N GLU A 113 -15.01 -1.08 -8.91
CA GLU A 113 -16.19 -0.20 -8.83
C GLU A 113 -16.58 0.35 -10.21
N GLU A 114 -15.59 0.79 -10.99
CA GLU A 114 -15.83 1.32 -12.34
C GLU A 114 -16.35 0.23 -13.30
N ALA A 115 -15.82 -0.99 -13.22
CA ALA A 115 -16.37 -2.14 -13.94
C ALA A 115 -17.83 -2.41 -13.57
N ALA A 116 -18.18 -2.35 -12.27
CA ALA A 116 -19.56 -2.55 -11.83
C ALA A 116 -20.50 -1.47 -12.37
N ARG A 117 -20.06 -0.20 -12.39
CA ARG A 117 -20.81 0.91 -13.01
C ARG A 117 -21.01 0.70 -14.50
N LEU A 118 -19.97 0.31 -15.24
CA LEU A 118 -20.05 0.03 -16.68
C LEU A 118 -21.01 -1.14 -16.98
N ARG A 119 -20.99 -2.21 -16.18
CA ARG A 119 -21.97 -3.32 -16.32
C ARG A 119 -23.41 -2.84 -16.09
N GLY A 120 -23.64 -1.99 -15.09
CA GLY A 120 -24.95 -1.38 -14.85
C GLY A 120 -25.42 -0.53 -16.04
N LEU A 121 -24.50 0.21 -16.66
CA LEU A 121 -24.78 0.99 -17.86
C LEU A 121 -25.07 0.08 -19.06
N ALA A 122 -24.30 -0.98 -19.28
CA ALA A 122 -24.55 -1.97 -20.34
C ALA A 122 -25.97 -2.57 -20.23
N GLY A 123 -26.38 -2.97 -19.03
CA GLY A 123 -27.75 -3.46 -18.79
C GLY A 123 -28.83 -2.41 -19.05
N THR A 124 -28.51 -1.13 -18.91
CA THR A 124 -29.44 -0.03 -19.25
C THR A 124 -29.59 0.13 -20.77
N PHE A 125 -28.49 0.04 -21.51
CA PHE A 125 -28.53 0.05 -22.98
C PHE A 125 -29.29 -1.14 -23.55
N GLU A 126 -29.18 -2.33 -22.95
CA GLU A 126 -29.96 -3.50 -23.36
C GLU A 126 -31.47 -3.26 -23.17
N ARG A 127 -31.88 -2.73 -22.01
CA ARG A 127 -33.30 -2.38 -21.79
C ARG A 127 -33.81 -1.34 -22.78
N TRP A 128 -33.00 -0.32 -23.08
CA TRP A 128 -33.36 0.69 -24.09
C TRP A 128 -33.47 0.06 -25.48
N HIS A 129 -32.57 -0.86 -25.83
CA HIS A 129 -32.65 -1.59 -27.09
C HIS A 129 -33.97 -2.36 -27.23
N GLU A 130 -34.39 -3.10 -26.20
CA GLU A 130 -35.69 -3.78 -26.16
C GLU A 130 -36.87 -2.81 -26.32
N GLN A 131 -36.81 -1.66 -25.63
CA GLN A 131 -37.84 -0.62 -25.71
C GLN A 131 -37.96 -0.02 -27.11
N MET A 132 -36.83 0.16 -27.82
CA MET A 132 -36.82 0.66 -29.19
C MET A 132 -37.42 -0.34 -30.19
N ILE A 133 -37.19 -1.64 -29.98
CA ILE A 133 -37.84 -2.70 -30.77
C ILE A 133 -39.36 -2.61 -30.56
N SER A 134 -39.81 -2.52 -29.31
CA SER A 134 -41.24 -2.37 -28.99
C SER A 134 -41.85 -1.12 -29.62
N LEU A 135 -41.15 0.03 -29.56
CA LEU A 135 -41.60 1.28 -30.15
C LEU A 135 -41.74 1.19 -31.67
N THR A 136 -40.82 0.49 -32.34
CA THR A 136 -40.89 0.25 -33.79
C THR A 136 -42.12 -0.57 -34.14
N THR A 137 -42.39 -1.64 -33.38
CA THR A 137 -43.62 -2.46 -33.55
C THR A 137 -44.89 -1.64 -33.32
N GLN A 138 -44.92 -0.79 -32.30
CA GLN A 138 -46.06 0.08 -32.00
C GLN A 138 -46.32 1.11 -33.11
N ASN A 139 -45.28 1.76 -33.65
CA ASN A 139 -45.43 2.67 -34.79
C ASN A 139 -45.98 1.94 -36.02
N GLN A 140 -45.57 0.69 -36.26
CA GLN A 140 -46.08 -0.12 -37.36
C GLN A 140 -47.57 -0.48 -37.19
N ASP A 141 -48.00 -0.82 -35.97
CA ASP A 141 -49.43 -1.04 -35.67
C ASP A 141 -50.25 0.25 -35.85
N MET A 142 -49.75 1.39 -35.35
CA MET A 142 -50.38 2.70 -35.54
C MET A 142 -50.53 3.07 -37.02
N ARG A 143 -49.54 2.73 -37.86
CA ARG A 143 -49.65 2.91 -39.31
C ARG A 143 -50.78 2.11 -39.92
N THR A 144 -50.87 0.82 -39.58
CA THR A 144 -51.93 -0.06 -40.09
C THR A 144 -53.30 0.47 -39.70
N LYS A 145 -53.49 0.86 -38.44
CA LYS A 145 -54.73 1.49 -37.95
C LYS A 145 -55.06 2.80 -38.65
N ASN A 146 -54.06 3.64 -38.92
CA ASN A 146 -54.28 4.88 -39.66
C ASN A 146 -54.64 4.65 -41.13
N GLN A 147 -54.09 3.61 -41.76
CA GLN A 147 -54.47 3.20 -43.12
C GLN A 147 -55.93 2.73 -43.18
N GLU A 148 -56.34 1.91 -42.22
CA GLU A 148 -57.73 1.49 -42.08
C GLU A 148 -58.68 2.68 -41.85
N LEU A 149 -58.31 3.60 -40.95
CA LEU A 149 -59.05 4.84 -40.74
C LEU A 149 -59.19 5.66 -42.03
N SER A 150 -58.10 5.82 -42.79
CA SER A 150 -58.13 6.53 -44.07
C SER A 150 -59.07 5.85 -45.07
N ALA A 151 -59.12 4.51 -45.10
CA ALA A 151 -60.03 3.77 -45.96
C ALA A 151 -61.50 3.97 -45.56
N ILE A 152 -61.80 3.94 -44.25
CA ILE A 152 -63.13 4.22 -43.71
C ILE A 152 -63.57 5.63 -44.08
N VAL A 153 -62.70 6.62 -43.88
CA VAL A 153 -63.00 8.02 -44.19
C VAL A 153 -63.27 8.22 -45.69
N ALA A 154 -62.47 7.60 -46.57
CA ALA A 154 -62.71 7.63 -48.01
C ALA A 154 -64.09 7.02 -48.36
N HIS A 155 -64.45 5.90 -47.72
CA HIS A 155 -65.77 5.28 -47.91
C HIS A 155 -66.92 6.19 -47.44
N VAL A 156 -66.80 6.83 -46.26
CA VAL A 156 -67.79 7.81 -45.76
C VAL A 156 -67.93 9.00 -46.72
N SER A 157 -66.83 9.46 -47.32
CA SER A 157 -66.89 10.51 -48.33
C SER A 157 -67.66 10.09 -49.59
N ILE A 158 -67.58 8.82 -49.99
CA ILE A 158 -68.34 8.28 -51.15
C ILE A 158 -69.82 8.13 -50.78
N VAL A 159 -70.13 7.56 -49.61
CA VAL A 159 -71.51 7.38 -49.13
C VAL A 159 -72.22 8.73 -48.97
N SER A 160 -71.56 9.72 -48.39
CA SER A 160 -72.11 11.07 -48.24
C SER A 160 -72.32 11.79 -49.57
N LEU A 161 -71.45 11.57 -50.56
CA LEU A 161 -71.66 12.06 -51.92
C LEU A 161 -72.89 11.42 -52.56
N ASN A 162 -73.03 10.09 -52.48
CA ASN A 162 -74.20 9.38 -53.00
C ASN A 162 -75.49 9.85 -52.32
N ALA A 163 -75.48 10.05 -51.01
CA ALA A 163 -76.61 10.59 -50.26
C ALA A 163 -76.95 12.04 -50.69
N SER A 164 -75.94 12.88 -50.97
CA SER A 164 -76.15 14.24 -51.47
C SER A 164 -76.82 14.23 -52.86
N ILE A 165 -76.42 13.30 -53.73
CA ILE A 165 -76.99 13.14 -55.07
C ILE A 165 -78.45 12.68 -54.97
N GLU A 166 -78.75 11.68 -54.15
CA GLU A 166 -80.12 11.17 -53.99
C GLU A 166 -81.05 12.21 -53.32
N ALA A 167 -80.51 12.98 -52.36
CA ALA A 167 -81.21 14.10 -51.76
C ALA A 167 -81.54 15.20 -52.78
N ALA A 168 -80.64 15.51 -53.72
CA ALA A 168 -80.92 16.43 -54.82
C ALA A 168 -81.99 15.88 -55.77
N ARG A 169 -81.97 14.56 -56.03
CA ARG A 169 -82.96 13.87 -56.87
C ARG A 169 -84.37 13.90 -56.29
N ALA A 170 -84.50 13.84 -54.97
CA ALA A 170 -85.77 13.97 -54.24
C ALA A 170 -86.32 15.41 -54.21
N GLY A 171 -85.59 16.40 -54.73
CA GLY A 171 -86.03 17.78 -54.85
C GLY A 171 -86.37 18.43 -53.50
N ALA A 172 -87.58 18.98 -53.37
CA ALA A 172 -88.00 19.71 -52.16
C ALA A 172 -88.03 18.83 -50.90
N ALA A 173 -88.33 17.53 -51.03
CA ALA A 173 -88.39 16.57 -49.93
C ALA A 173 -86.99 16.17 -49.42
N GLY A 174 -85.94 16.30 -50.24
CA GLY A 174 -84.57 15.90 -49.91
C GLY A 174 -83.70 17.01 -49.30
N ARG A 175 -84.18 18.26 -49.18
CA ARG A 175 -83.35 19.40 -48.74
C ARG A 175 -82.66 19.18 -47.38
N GLY A 176 -83.36 18.63 -46.39
CA GLY A 176 -82.76 18.33 -45.08
C GLY A 176 -81.66 17.28 -45.17
N PHE A 177 -81.88 16.22 -45.96
CA PHE A 177 -80.88 15.18 -46.19
C PHE A 177 -79.65 15.70 -46.95
N SER A 178 -79.83 16.63 -47.88
CA SER A 178 -78.73 17.24 -48.63
C SER A 178 -77.79 18.03 -47.70
N ILE A 179 -78.33 18.78 -46.74
CA ILE A 179 -77.54 19.52 -45.75
C ILE A 179 -76.72 18.55 -44.88
N VAL A 180 -77.36 17.49 -44.35
CA VAL A 180 -76.68 16.47 -43.54
C VAL A 180 -75.58 15.78 -44.33
N ALA A 181 -75.85 15.39 -45.58
CA ALA A 181 -74.88 14.74 -46.43
C ALA A 181 -73.66 15.63 -46.74
N SER A 182 -73.87 16.94 -46.94
CA SER A 182 -72.78 17.90 -47.11
C SER A 182 -71.93 18.05 -45.85
N GLU A 183 -72.53 18.11 -44.66
CA GLU A 183 -71.79 18.16 -43.39
C GLU A 183 -70.97 16.89 -43.14
N VAL A 184 -71.54 15.71 -43.39
CA VAL A 184 -70.83 14.43 -43.29
C VAL A 184 -69.64 14.40 -44.26
N ARG A 185 -69.81 14.88 -45.48
CA ARG A 185 -68.71 14.98 -46.46
C ARG A 185 -67.61 15.93 -46.00
N GLY A 186 -67.99 17.09 -45.44
CA GLY A 186 -67.06 18.04 -44.84
C GLY A 186 -66.27 17.43 -43.67
N LEU A 187 -66.93 16.65 -42.82
CA LEU A 187 -66.30 15.94 -41.71
C LEU A 187 -65.31 14.87 -42.24
N ALA A 188 -65.70 14.09 -43.24
CA ALA A 188 -64.82 13.11 -43.87
C ALA A 188 -63.57 13.76 -44.47
N ALA A 189 -63.70 14.90 -45.17
CA ALA A 189 -62.55 15.63 -45.71
C ALA A 189 -61.58 16.09 -44.61
N ARG A 190 -62.10 16.61 -43.49
CA ARG A 190 -61.28 16.99 -42.32
C ARG A 190 -60.61 15.77 -41.68
N SER A 191 -61.32 14.66 -41.53
CA SER A 191 -60.76 13.41 -41.02
C SER A 191 -59.64 12.86 -41.91
N GLN A 192 -59.75 13.00 -43.23
CA GLN A 192 -58.72 12.58 -44.17
C GLN A 192 -57.44 13.42 -44.02
N GLN A 193 -57.59 14.74 -43.85
CA GLN A 193 -56.47 15.63 -43.58
C GLN A 193 -55.76 15.27 -42.27
N LEU A 194 -56.53 14.95 -41.22
CA LEU A 194 -55.98 14.52 -39.93
C LEU A 194 -55.22 13.19 -40.07
N SER A 195 -55.78 12.21 -40.79
CA SER A 195 -55.12 10.92 -41.06
C SER A 195 -53.81 11.11 -41.83
N ASN A 196 -53.77 12.01 -42.82
CA ASN A 196 -52.54 12.33 -43.54
C ASN A 196 -51.48 12.95 -42.62
N SER A 197 -51.86 13.94 -41.81
CA SER A 197 -50.96 14.55 -40.83
C SER A 197 -50.44 13.54 -39.82
N TYR A 198 -51.27 12.60 -39.38
CA TYR A 198 -50.86 11.54 -38.46
C TYR A 198 -49.85 10.59 -39.13
N ARG A 199 -50.04 10.28 -40.43
CA ARG A 199 -49.09 9.49 -41.21
C ARG A 199 -47.72 10.15 -41.30
N ASP A 200 -47.68 11.47 -41.51
CA ASP A 200 -46.43 12.23 -41.55
C ASP A 200 -45.72 12.24 -40.20
N SER A 201 -46.47 12.36 -39.09
CA SER A 201 -45.92 12.23 -37.73
C SER A 201 -45.33 10.84 -37.48
N LEU A 202 -46.01 9.76 -37.90
CA LEU A 202 -45.48 8.40 -37.79
C LEU A 202 -44.19 8.22 -38.60
N ASN A 203 -44.10 8.81 -39.79
CA ASN A 203 -42.86 8.77 -40.59
C ASN A 203 -41.70 9.52 -39.92
N ARG A 204 -41.97 10.64 -39.24
CA ARG A 204 -40.94 11.32 -38.44
C ARG A 204 -40.51 10.50 -37.23
N ASN A 205 -41.47 9.89 -36.53
CA ASN A 205 -41.18 9.02 -35.39
C ASN A 205 -40.26 7.86 -35.78
N ASP A 206 -40.48 7.25 -36.95
CA ASP A 206 -39.61 6.20 -37.48
C ASP A 206 -38.16 6.65 -37.67
N LEU A 207 -37.97 7.82 -38.28
CA LEU A 207 -36.62 8.37 -38.51
C LEU A 207 -35.90 8.61 -37.18
N VAL A 208 -36.60 9.19 -36.20
CA VAL A 208 -36.05 9.42 -34.85
C VAL A 208 -35.79 8.09 -34.14
N THR A 209 -36.68 7.11 -34.28
CA THR A 209 -36.56 5.78 -33.68
C THR A 209 -35.34 5.05 -34.24
N ALA A 210 -35.14 5.09 -35.56
CA ALA A 210 -34.01 4.46 -36.22
C ALA A 210 -32.66 5.10 -35.83
N ALA A 211 -32.60 6.44 -35.78
CA ALA A 211 -31.40 7.15 -35.33
C ALA A 211 -31.08 6.83 -33.87
N THR A 212 -32.07 6.89 -32.99
CA THR A 212 -31.91 6.57 -31.55
C THR A 212 -31.45 5.12 -31.36
N PHE A 213 -31.95 4.19 -32.17
CA PHE A 213 -31.52 2.79 -32.14
C PHE A 213 -30.05 2.61 -32.54
N GLN A 214 -29.58 3.36 -33.55
CA GLN A 214 -28.17 3.37 -33.94
C GLN A 214 -27.27 3.92 -32.82
N ASP A 215 -27.69 5.00 -32.17
CA ASP A 215 -26.96 5.59 -31.04
C ASP A 215 -26.87 4.65 -29.85
N ILE A 216 -27.97 3.94 -29.52
CA ILE A 216 -27.99 2.90 -28.48
C ILE A 216 -27.03 1.76 -28.83
N GLN A 217 -27.02 1.30 -30.07
CA GLN A 217 -26.11 0.24 -30.52
C GLN A 217 -24.64 0.66 -30.46
N ALA A 218 -24.33 1.89 -30.89
CA ALA A 218 -22.98 2.45 -30.80
C ALA A 218 -22.54 2.59 -29.34
N GLY A 219 -23.39 3.17 -28.49
CA GLY A 219 -23.13 3.31 -27.05
C GLY A 219 -22.93 1.97 -26.35
N GLY A 220 -23.77 0.97 -26.66
CA GLY A 220 -23.63 -0.40 -26.14
C GLY A 220 -22.28 -1.03 -26.50
N LYS A 221 -21.83 -0.90 -27.75
CA LYS A 221 -20.50 -1.38 -28.19
C LYS A 221 -19.34 -0.65 -27.51
N MET A 222 -19.47 0.66 -27.28
CA MET A 222 -18.45 1.42 -26.57
C MET A 222 -18.34 0.97 -25.10
N ILE A 223 -19.46 0.68 -24.46
CA ILE A 223 -19.47 0.21 -23.06
C ILE A 223 -18.86 -1.18 -22.95
N THR A 224 -19.19 -2.10 -23.85
CA THR A 224 -18.58 -3.44 -23.82
C THR A 224 -17.07 -3.39 -24.08
N ALA A 225 -16.61 -2.52 -24.99
CA ALA A 225 -15.18 -2.28 -25.19
C ALA A 225 -14.48 -1.67 -23.97
N ALA A 226 -15.11 -0.69 -23.31
CA ALA A 226 -14.61 -0.10 -22.08
C ALA A 226 -14.54 -1.14 -20.96
N LEU A 227 -15.56 -1.99 -20.81
CA LEU A 227 -15.59 -3.06 -19.82
C LEU A 227 -14.45 -4.06 -20.03
N ALA A 228 -14.23 -4.51 -21.27
CA ALA A 228 -13.12 -5.42 -21.60
C ALA A 228 -11.75 -4.81 -21.27
N THR A 229 -11.59 -3.50 -21.48
CA THR A 229 -10.35 -2.77 -21.14
C THR A 229 -10.14 -2.73 -19.62
N VAL A 230 -11.19 -2.41 -18.87
CA VAL A 230 -11.16 -2.36 -17.41
C VAL A 230 -10.87 -3.73 -16.81
N GLU A 231 -11.49 -4.80 -17.32
CA GLU A 231 -11.25 -6.18 -16.88
C GLU A 231 -9.82 -6.63 -17.16
N THR A 232 -9.27 -6.26 -18.33
CA THR A 232 -7.87 -6.53 -18.67
C THR A 232 -6.91 -5.82 -17.71
N LEU A 233 -7.15 -4.54 -17.44
CA LEU A 233 -6.33 -3.76 -16.50
C LEU A 233 -6.44 -4.31 -15.07
N ALA A 234 -7.63 -4.76 -14.66
CA ALA A 234 -7.83 -5.39 -13.36
C ALA A 234 -7.06 -6.70 -13.24
N GLY A 235 -7.07 -7.54 -14.30
CA GLY A 235 -6.27 -8.76 -14.36
C GLY A 235 -4.77 -8.50 -14.28
N GLN A 236 -4.27 -7.49 -15.00
CA GLN A 236 -2.85 -7.08 -14.92
C GLN A 236 -2.45 -6.61 -13.52
N LEU A 237 -3.32 -5.84 -12.85
CA LEU A 237 -3.07 -5.36 -11.51
C LEU A 237 -3.07 -6.50 -10.49
N HIS A 238 -4.00 -7.45 -10.64
CA HIS A 238 -4.06 -8.64 -9.80
C HIS A 238 -2.79 -9.49 -9.94
N ALA A 239 -2.33 -9.73 -11.17
CA ALA A 239 -1.09 -10.46 -11.43
C ALA A 239 0.14 -9.75 -10.82
N ARG A 240 0.19 -8.41 -10.84
CA ARG A 240 1.25 -7.65 -10.16
C ARG A 240 1.20 -7.79 -8.63
N LEU A 241 0.01 -7.82 -8.05
CA LEU A 241 -0.17 -8.01 -6.61
C LEU A 241 0.25 -9.42 -6.16
N GLU A 242 -0.04 -10.45 -6.96
CA GLU A 242 0.39 -11.83 -6.70
C GLU A 242 1.89 -12.04 -6.96
N GLY A 243 2.41 -11.48 -8.05
CA GLY A 243 3.84 -11.55 -8.38
C GLY A 243 4.73 -10.81 -7.38
N ALA A 244 4.22 -9.80 -6.68
CA ALA A 244 4.90 -9.12 -5.58
C ALA A 244 4.81 -9.87 -4.24
N ALA A 245 4.03 -10.96 -4.17
CA ALA A 245 3.88 -11.78 -2.97
C ALA A 245 4.76 -13.05 -2.96
N ALA A 246 5.39 -13.37 -4.09
CA ALA A 246 6.34 -14.49 -4.27
C ALA A 246 7.79 -14.01 -4.15
#